data_AF-A0A7W9Q8I8-F1
#
_entry.id   AF-A0A7W9Q8I8-F1
#
_cell.length_a   1.000
_cell.length_b   1.000
_cell.length_c   1.000
_cell.angle_alpha   90.00
_cell.angle_beta   90.00
_cell.angle_gamma   90.00
#
_symmetry.space_group_name_H-M   'P 1'
#
loop_
_entity.id
_entity.type
_entity.pdbx_description
1 polymer ?
#
loop_
_entity_poly.entity_id
_entity_poly.type
_entity_poly.pdbx_seq_one_letter_code
_entity_poly.pdbx_strand_id
1 'polypeptide(L)'
;MELDPRFAQASRELWRDAGFRVIEGDFTSPETIEGYSASLLVANPPYVRHHHLEAAQKRALVGRCAATVGIKPSGLSGLYLYFVLLSHRLLAPGALSAWLIPSEFMDVNYGGALKEYLARHVKLIHIHQYDASEVQFDDALVTSSVVVFENSPPQAEDCAKFSFGGSLATPKAAQDIPLAKLDIAKKWSQYINGTGCDSPRTGPKLSDFFKIRRGLATGSNAFFILPREEAEGMGIQEDFLRPILPSPRNIDSLVIEADTSGWPQIKEQLALVDCPLSIDAVRLKNPQLASYLDSAEEKVRAGYLVSQRSPWYKQERREPAPILLTYMGRGKDEKHPLRFIRNESQAVASNMYLMLYPTPLLQTYVDSVEDGMAKVHEALLALTAGDLREGGRVYGGGLHKMEPKELASLPADGIAALAPATLLLDSYAQPTPAPRSRRRASVSQVSSGEPSAAEIRAWALNAGLDVPRHGRLGPEWKAAWRQAHVKGVALPEPRESASKPGAASRVEGGSEQGEEYIDTLW
;
A
#
# COMPACT_ATOMS: atom_id res chain seq x y z
N MET A 1 12.21 -7.08 -30.06
CA MET A 1 12.91 -8.02 -29.17
C MET A 1 11.83 -8.86 -28.52
N GLU A 2 11.97 -10.18 -28.53
CA GLU A 2 10.95 -11.11 -28.02
C GLU A 2 11.65 -12.23 -27.24
N LEU A 3 11.13 -12.57 -26.07
CA LEU A 3 11.72 -13.58 -25.19
C LEU A 3 11.30 -14.99 -25.58
N ASP A 4 10.04 -15.20 -25.99
CA ASP A 4 9.54 -16.51 -26.38
C ASP A 4 9.99 -16.84 -27.82
N PRO A 5 10.77 -17.93 -28.03
CA PRO A 5 11.26 -18.31 -29.35
C PRO A 5 10.14 -18.50 -30.39
N ARG A 6 8.95 -18.94 -29.95
CA ARG A 6 7.80 -19.16 -30.84
C ARG A 6 7.26 -17.85 -31.38
N PHE A 7 7.08 -16.85 -30.51
CA PHE A 7 6.62 -15.51 -30.94
C PHE A 7 7.70 -14.76 -31.72
N ALA A 8 8.98 -14.97 -31.38
CA ALA A 8 10.09 -14.44 -32.16
C ALA A 8 10.08 -15.01 -33.58
N GLN A 9 9.92 -16.33 -33.73
CA GLN A 9 9.82 -16.99 -35.03
C GLN A 9 8.60 -16.51 -35.82
N ALA A 10 7.42 -16.50 -35.21
CA ALA A 10 6.19 -16.01 -35.86
C ALA A 10 6.35 -14.56 -36.34
N SER A 11 7.00 -13.70 -35.54
CA SER A 11 7.28 -12.32 -35.93
C SER A 11 8.27 -12.22 -37.10
N ARG A 12 9.31 -13.08 -37.14
CA ARG A 12 10.26 -13.14 -38.27
C ARG A 12 9.56 -13.54 -39.56
N GLU A 13 8.62 -14.47 -39.48
CA GLU A 13 7.86 -14.95 -40.63
C GLU A 13 6.88 -13.88 -41.11
N LEU A 14 6.13 -13.25 -40.19
CA LEU A 14 5.14 -12.23 -40.51
C LEU A 14 5.77 -10.98 -41.15
N TRP A 15 6.94 -10.55 -40.67
CA TRP A 15 7.59 -9.30 -41.11
C TRP A 15 8.80 -9.52 -42.02
N ARG A 16 8.97 -10.73 -42.56
CA ARG A 16 10.12 -11.15 -43.37
C ARG A 16 10.45 -10.16 -44.50
N ASP A 17 9.42 -9.74 -45.22
CA ASP A 17 9.59 -8.91 -46.43
C ASP A 17 9.65 -7.41 -46.11
N ALA A 18 9.38 -7.03 -44.86
CA ALA A 18 9.37 -5.63 -44.41
C ALA A 18 10.74 -5.17 -43.88
N GLY A 19 11.78 -6.01 -43.94
CA GLY A 19 13.14 -5.67 -43.47
C GLY A 19 13.29 -5.60 -41.96
N PHE A 20 12.35 -6.18 -41.20
CA PHE A 20 12.40 -6.17 -39.73
C PHE A 20 13.45 -7.14 -39.20
N ARG A 21 14.32 -6.65 -38.32
CA ARG A 21 15.23 -7.48 -37.55
C ARG A 21 14.57 -7.89 -36.23
N VAL A 22 14.21 -9.16 -36.11
CA VAL A 22 13.70 -9.73 -34.86
C VAL A 22 14.85 -10.31 -34.04
N ILE A 23 15.09 -9.70 -32.89
CA ILE A 23 16.06 -10.16 -31.90
C ILE A 23 15.30 -11.02 -30.87
N GLU A 24 15.73 -12.26 -30.71
CA GLU A 24 15.21 -13.17 -29.69
C GLU A 24 16.09 -13.09 -28.46
N GLY A 25 15.48 -12.88 -27.29
CA GLY A 25 16.20 -12.76 -26.02
C GLY A 25 15.48 -11.91 -24.98
N ASP A 26 15.98 -11.98 -23.75
CA ASP A 26 15.47 -11.19 -22.62
C ASP A 26 15.88 -9.72 -22.78
N PHE A 27 14.91 -8.85 -23.02
CA PHE A 27 15.11 -7.40 -23.09
C PHE A 27 15.77 -6.81 -21.83
N THR A 28 15.52 -7.42 -20.67
CA THR A 28 16.12 -6.94 -19.42
C THR A 28 17.60 -7.30 -19.31
N SER A 29 18.07 -8.28 -20.09
CA SER A 29 19.48 -8.68 -20.12
C SER A 29 20.33 -7.64 -20.87
N PRO A 30 21.43 -7.14 -20.27
CA PRO A 30 22.32 -6.20 -20.94
C PRO A 30 22.90 -6.72 -22.26
N GLU A 31 23.15 -8.03 -22.34
CA GLU A 31 23.74 -8.70 -23.51
C GLU A 31 22.82 -8.63 -24.73
N THR A 32 21.51 -8.77 -24.52
CA THR A 32 20.50 -8.75 -25.60
C THR A 32 20.42 -7.38 -26.29
N ILE A 33 20.62 -6.32 -25.53
CA ILE A 33 20.48 -4.92 -25.99
C ILE A 33 21.82 -4.27 -26.32
N GLU A 34 22.93 -4.97 -26.13
CA GLU A 34 24.27 -4.43 -26.35
C GLU A 34 24.51 -4.07 -27.83
N GLY A 35 25.07 -2.89 -28.07
CA GLY A 35 25.39 -2.40 -29.41
C GLY A 35 24.19 -1.87 -30.21
N TYR A 36 22.97 -1.89 -29.66
CA TYR A 36 21.79 -1.30 -30.31
C TYR A 36 21.52 0.12 -29.82
N SER A 37 21.03 0.95 -30.74
CA SER A 37 20.53 2.30 -30.44
C SER A 37 19.30 2.60 -31.29
N ALA A 38 18.32 3.30 -30.75
CA ALA A 38 17.09 3.68 -31.43
C ALA A 38 16.80 5.18 -31.28
N SER A 39 16.32 5.78 -32.36
CA SER A 39 15.73 7.13 -32.38
C SER A 39 14.24 7.14 -32.04
N LEU A 40 13.57 5.99 -32.16
CA LEU A 40 12.17 5.77 -31.78
C LEU A 40 12.04 4.42 -31.08
N LEU A 41 11.42 4.40 -29.90
CA LEU A 41 11.07 3.19 -29.18
C LEU A 41 9.57 3.18 -28.90
N VAL A 42 8.88 2.13 -29.35
CA VAL A 42 7.46 1.90 -29.06
C VAL A 42 7.34 0.54 -28.37
N ALA A 43 6.65 0.49 -27.24
CA ALA A 43 6.54 -0.74 -26.46
C ALA A 43 5.21 -0.89 -25.72
N ASN A 44 4.72 -2.13 -25.70
CA ASN A 44 3.68 -2.62 -24.79
C ASN A 44 4.33 -3.74 -23.95
N PRO A 45 5.05 -3.41 -22.85
CA PRO A 45 5.80 -4.37 -22.07
C PRO A 45 4.87 -5.33 -21.28
N PRO A 46 5.40 -6.46 -20.77
CA PRO A 46 4.59 -7.41 -20.01
C PRO A 46 4.09 -6.86 -18.66
N TYR A 47 2.81 -7.09 -18.34
CA TYR A 47 2.14 -6.58 -17.13
C TYR A 47 2.24 -7.57 -15.94
N VAL A 48 3.45 -8.07 -15.68
CA VAL A 48 3.69 -9.03 -14.60
C VAL A 48 3.77 -8.29 -13.26
N ARG A 49 2.88 -8.66 -12.32
CA ARG A 49 2.89 -8.13 -10.95
C ARG A 49 4.08 -8.67 -10.16
N HIS A 50 4.56 -7.87 -9.21
CA HIS A 50 5.73 -8.21 -8.42
C HIS A 50 5.63 -9.55 -7.66
N HIS A 51 4.43 -10.01 -7.28
CA HIS A 51 4.28 -11.31 -6.59
C HIS A 51 4.69 -12.51 -7.47
N HIS A 52 4.68 -12.36 -8.80
CA HIS A 52 5.08 -13.40 -9.74
C HIS A 52 6.55 -13.31 -10.16
N LEU A 53 7.29 -12.32 -9.65
CA LEU A 53 8.72 -12.18 -9.90
C LEU A 53 9.50 -12.81 -8.74
N GLU A 54 10.45 -13.68 -9.08
CA GLU A 54 11.32 -14.32 -8.09
C GLU A 54 12.21 -13.31 -7.37
N ALA A 55 12.56 -13.60 -6.11
CA ALA A 55 13.37 -12.69 -5.30
C ALA A 55 14.76 -12.43 -5.90
N ALA A 56 15.38 -13.44 -6.52
CA ALA A 56 16.68 -13.31 -7.18
C ALA A 56 16.58 -12.40 -8.43
N GLN A 57 15.58 -12.65 -9.28
CA GLN A 57 15.30 -11.85 -10.47
C GLN A 57 15.07 -10.37 -10.12
N LYS A 58 14.26 -10.08 -9.08
CA LYS A 58 14.03 -8.71 -8.59
C LYS A 58 15.31 -8.01 -8.18
N ARG A 59 16.16 -8.67 -7.39
CA ARG A 59 17.44 -8.10 -6.95
C ARG A 59 18.33 -7.76 -8.15
N ALA A 60 18.40 -8.66 -9.12
CA ALA A 60 19.16 -8.43 -10.36
C ALA A 60 18.60 -7.26 -11.18
N LEU A 61 17.27 -7.16 -11.33
CA LEU A 61 16.63 -6.04 -12.03
C LEU A 61 16.87 -4.70 -11.34
N VAL A 62 16.72 -4.64 -10.01
CA VAL A 62 16.99 -3.41 -9.23
C VAL A 62 18.45 -2.99 -9.37
N GLY A 63 19.40 -3.94 -9.31
CA GLY A 63 20.82 -3.67 -9.53
C GLY A 63 21.10 -3.09 -10.92
N ARG A 64 20.49 -3.67 -11.95
CA ARG A 64 20.61 -3.19 -13.35
C ARG A 64 20.04 -1.78 -13.53
N CYS A 65 18.88 -1.47 -12.97
CA CYS A 65 18.31 -0.11 -13.03
C CYS A 65 19.21 0.90 -12.32
N ALA A 66 19.74 0.56 -11.15
CA ALA A 66 20.65 1.42 -10.40
C ALA A 66 21.93 1.71 -11.20
N ALA A 67 22.48 0.71 -11.89
CA ALA A 67 23.66 0.89 -12.75
C ALA A 67 23.36 1.71 -14.01
N THR A 68 22.12 1.65 -14.51
CA THR A 68 21.73 2.26 -15.80
C THR A 68 21.30 3.72 -15.65
N VAL A 69 20.43 4.02 -14.68
CA VAL A 69 19.83 5.35 -14.49
C VAL A 69 20.03 5.90 -13.07
N GLY A 70 20.71 5.19 -12.18
CA GLY A 70 20.90 5.63 -10.78
C GLY A 70 19.67 5.47 -9.88
N ILE A 71 18.55 4.97 -10.41
CA ILE A 71 17.28 4.81 -9.69
C ILE A 71 17.13 3.37 -9.20
N LYS A 72 16.65 3.20 -7.96
CA LYS A 72 16.35 1.88 -7.36
C LYS A 72 14.84 1.68 -7.23
N PRO A 73 14.22 0.87 -8.11
CA PRO A 73 12.82 0.50 -7.97
C PRO A 73 12.53 -0.23 -6.66
N SER A 74 11.33 -0.05 -6.12
CA SER A 74 10.84 -0.88 -5.01
C SER A 74 10.69 -2.34 -5.45
N GLY A 75 10.91 -3.31 -4.56
CA GLY A 75 10.62 -4.72 -4.82
C GLY A 75 9.14 -5.04 -5.05
N LEU A 76 8.26 -4.04 -4.86
CA LEU A 76 6.82 -4.10 -5.16
C LEU A 76 6.48 -3.63 -6.60
N SER A 77 7.48 -3.20 -7.38
CA SER A 77 7.27 -2.68 -8.74
C SER A 77 6.91 -3.80 -9.72
N GLY A 78 5.97 -3.54 -10.63
CA GLY A 78 5.66 -4.43 -11.75
C GLY A 78 6.80 -4.47 -12.79
N LEU A 79 6.81 -5.52 -13.61
CA LEU A 79 7.88 -5.77 -14.58
C LEU A 79 8.04 -4.62 -15.60
N TYR A 80 6.94 -4.03 -16.05
CA TYR A 80 6.93 -2.91 -17.00
C TYR A 80 7.81 -1.73 -16.57
N LEU A 81 7.90 -1.45 -15.27
CA LEU A 81 8.70 -0.34 -14.76
C LEU A 81 10.18 -0.58 -15.04
N TYR A 82 10.66 -1.80 -14.84
CA TYR A 82 12.05 -2.16 -15.15
C TYR A 82 12.33 -2.04 -16.65
N PHE A 83 11.37 -2.41 -17.52
CA PHE A 83 11.52 -2.24 -18.97
C PHE A 83 11.73 -0.78 -19.34
N VAL A 84 10.93 0.14 -18.81
CA VAL A 84 11.06 1.58 -19.09
C VAL A 84 12.41 2.12 -18.61
N LEU A 85 12.87 1.73 -17.41
CA LEU A 85 14.14 2.22 -16.88
C LEU A 85 15.35 1.64 -17.64
N LEU A 86 15.31 0.36 -17.99
CA LEU A 86 16.41 -0.31 -18.69
C LEU A 86 16.49 0.08 -20.17
N SER A 87 15.36 0.49 -20.78
CA SER A 87 15.35 0.96 -22.17
C SER A 87 16.22 2.19 -22.39
N HIS A 88 16.54 2.95 -21.33
CA HIS A 88 17.39 4.12 -21.41
C HIS A 88 18.73 3.85 -22.12
N ARG A 89 19.27 2.63 -21.99
CA ARG A 89 20.51 2.20 -22.68
C ARG A 89 20.39 2.16 -24.20
N LEU A 90 19.17 1.97 -24.70
CA LEU A 90 18.88 1.80 -26.12
C LEU A 90 18.47 3.12 -26.78
N LEU A 91 18.10 4.14 -25.99
CA LEU A 91 17.65 5.41 -26.52
C LEU A 91 18.85 6.28 -26.93
N ALA A 92 18.92 6.67 -28.20
CA ALA A 92 19.85 7.71 -28.63
C ALA A 92 19.50 9.06 -27.96
N PRO A 93 20.44 10.02 -27.85
CA PRO A 93 20.10 11.38 -27.43
C PRO A 93 19.01 11.97 -28.33
N GLY A 94 17.95 12.52 -27.73
CA GLY A 94 16.78 13.06 -28.44
C GLY A 94 15.82 11.99 -29.00
N ALA A 95 16.01 10.71 -28.69
CA ALA A 95 15.11 9.65 -29.12
C ALA A 95 13.72 9.79 -28.49
N LEU A 96 12.67 9.55 -29.28
CA LEU A 96 11.29 9.50 -28.79
C LEU A 96 10.95 8.10 -28.29
N SER A 97 10.19 8.04 -27.21
CA SER A 97 9.77 6.79 -26.60
C SER A 97 8.30 6.84 -26.23
N ALA A 98 7.51 5.84 -26.66
CA ALA A 98 6.08 5.72 -26.40
C ALA A 98 5.75 4.35 -25.79
N TRP A 99 5.06 4.36 -24.66
CA TRP A 99 4.82 3.18 -23.84
C TRP A 99 3.34 3.03 -23.52
N LEU A 100 2.76 1.86 -23.80
CA LEU A 100 1.48 1.44 -23.26
C LEU A 100 1.73 0.68 -21.96
N ILE A 101 1.40 1.26 -20.81
CA ILE A 101 1.68 0.69 -19.48
C ILE A 101 0.53 0.91 -18.50
N PRO A 102 0.43 0.13 -17.41
CA PRO A 102 -0.57 0.34 -16.36
C PRO A 102 -0.46 1.74 -15.75
N SER A 103 -1.58 2.42 -15.57
CA SER A 103 -1.67 3.76 -14.97
C SER A 103 -1.35 3.80 -13.48
N GLU A 104 -1.27 2.63 -12.81
CA GLU A 104 -1.14 2.52 -11.36
C GLU A 104 0.11 3.23 -10.79
N PHE A 105 1.19 3.35 -11.57
CA PHE A 105 2.42 4.02 -11.12
C PHE A 105 2.17 5.46 -10.69
N MET A 106 1.12 6.10 -11.22
CA MET A 106 0.76 7.48 -10.88
C MET A 106 0.30 7.64 -9.43
N ASP A 107 -0.23 6.59 -8.80
CA ASP A 107 -0.91 6.69 -7.50
C ASP A 107 -0.29 5.88 -6.37
N VAL A 108 0.59 4.95 -6.71
CA VAL A 108 1.20 4.01 -5.76
C VAL A 108 2.61 4.42 -5.38
N ASN A 109 3.00 4.15 -4.13
CA ASN A 109 4.33 4.52 -3.63
C ASN A 109 5.46 3.82 -4.41
N TYR A 110 5.24 2.59 -4.88
CA TYR A 110 6.24 1.86 -5.65
C TYR A 110 6.39 2.38 -7.09
N GLY A 111 5.49 3.25 -7.56
CA GLY A 111 5.63 3.96 -8.83
C GLY A 111 6.60 5.15 -8.76
N GLY A 112 7.12 5.49 -7.58
CA GLY A 112 8.02 6.63 -7.37
C GLY A 112 9.27 6.59 -8.25
N ALA A 113 9.83 5.40 -8.50
CA ALA A 113 11.01 5.25 -9.37
C ALA A 113 10.72 5.65 -10.83
N LEU A 114 9.53 5.31 -11.35
CA LEU A 114 9.13 5.70 -12.71
C LEU A 114 8.82 7.20 -12.78
N LYS A 115 8.14 7.75 -11.77
CA LYS A 115 7.91 9.19 -11.67
C LYS A 115 9.22 9.97 -11.62
N GLU A 116 10.20 9.48 -10.84
CA GLU A 116 11.52 10.08 -10.74
C GLU A 116 12.23 10.09 -12.10
N TYR A 117 12.22 8.96 -12.81
CA TYR A 117 12.79 8.88 -14.15
C TYR A 117 12.12 9.87 -15.11
N LEU A 118 10.78 9.87 -15.19
CA LEU A 118 10.02 10.74 -16.08
C LEU A 118 10.11 12.22 -15.73
N ALA A 119 10.34 12.57 -14.46
CA ALA A 119 10.41 13.96 -14.01
C ALA A 119 11.84 14.53 -14.04
N ARG A 120 12.88 13.69 -14.00
CA ARG A 120 14.27 14.15 -13.79
C ARG A 120 15.28 13.70 -14.84
N HIS A 121 15.04 12.58 -15.52
CA HIS A 121 16.02 11.98 -16.44
C HIS A 121 15.69 12.16 -17.91
N VAL A 122 14.40 12.32 -18.21
CA VAL A 122 13.88 12.47 -19.58
C VAL A 122 12.93 13.65 -19.66
N LYS A 123 12.74 14.18 -20.86
CA LYS A 123 11.76 15.22 -21.14
C LYS A 123 10.43 14.53 -21.38
N LEU A 124 9.59 14.51 -20.34
CA LEU A 124 8.23 13.99 -20.46
C LEU A 124 7.42 14.87 -21.41
N ILE A 125 6.78 14.26 -22.41
CA ILE A 125 5.97 14.95 -23.41
C ILE A 125 4.49 14.80 -23.09
N HIS A 126 4.03 13.57 -22.87
CA HIS A 126 2.60 13.29 -22.73
C HIS A 126 2.35 12.06 -21.86
N ILE A 127 1.44 12.19 -20.89
CA ILE A 127 0.77 11.05 -20.24
C ILE A 127 -0.72 11.11 -20.57
N HIS A 128 -1.21 10.06 -21.24
CA HIS A 128 -2.64 9.88 -21.49
C HIS A 128 -3.15 8.69 -20.70
N GLN A 129 -4.19 8.87 -19.90
CA GLN A 129 -4.87 7.78 -19.19
C GLN A 129 -6.20 7.48 -19.87
N TYR A 130 -6.41 6.20 -20.19
CA TYR A 130 -7.69 5.73 -20.69
C TYR A 130 -8.71 5.61 -19.56
N ASP A 131 -9.98 5.83 -19.90
CA ASP A 131 -11.11 5.65 -19.00
C ASP A 131 -11.34 4.16 -18.77
N ALA A 132 -11.36 3.74 -17.50
CA ALA A 132 -11.57 2.34 -17.10
C ALA A 132 -12.93 1.77 -17.56
N SER A 133 -13.90 2.66 -17.79
CA SER A 133 -15.25 2.33 -18.25
C SER A 133 -15.35 2.17 -19.76
N GLU A 134 -14.39 2.74 -20.51
CA GLU A 134 -14.26 2.59 -21.95
C GLU A 134 -13.29 1.45 -22.22
N VAL A 135 -13.83 0.22 -22.24
CA VAL A 135 -13.04 -0.99 -22.48
C VAL A 135 -12.42 -0.90 -23.88
N GLN A 136 -11.14 -0.50 -23.97
CA GLN A 136 -10.36 -0.54 -25.22
C GLN A 136 -9.61 -1.87 -25.41
N PHE A 137 -9.52 -2.68 -24.35
CA PHE A 137 -8.83 -3.97 -24.35
C PHE A 137 -9.71 -4.99 -23.61
N ASP A 138 -10.19 -6.01 -24.32
CA ASP A 138 -11.16 -6.99 -23.80
C ASP A 138 -10.61 -7.84 -22.63
N ASP A 139 -9.29 -7.92 -22.49
CA ASP A 139 -8.62 -8.83 -21.54
C ASP A 139 -7.91 -8.15 -20.35
N ALA A 140 -7.93 -6.82 -20.26
CA ALA A 140 -7.17 -6.10 -19.22
C ALA A 140 -8.08 -5.35 -18.22
N LEU A 141 -8.28 -5.94 -17.04
CA LEU A 141 -8.93 -5.28 -15.87
C LEU A 141 -8.13 -4.08 -15.30
N VAL A 142 -7.05 -3.67 -15.95
CA VAL A 142 -6.09 -2.66 -15.47
C VAL A 142 -6.23 -1.41 -16.32
N THR A 143 -6.44 -0.27 -15.65
CA THR A 143 -6.41 1.04 -16.31
C THR A 143 -5.05 1.24 -16.97
N SER A 144 -5.06 1.48 -18.27
CA SER A 144 -3.85 1.65 -19.08
C SER A 144 -3.59 3.12 -19.38
N SER A 145 -2.33 3.44 -19.62
CA SER A 145 -1.86 4.77 -20.00
C SER A 145 -0.86 4.68 -21.14
N VAL A 146 -0.85 5.72 -21.97
CA VAL A 146 0.24 5.98 -22.90
C VAL A 146 1.18 7.01 -22.28
N VAL A 147 2.46 6.67 -22.16
CA VAL A 147 3.51 7.57 -21.68
C VAL A 147 4.48 7.84 -22.82
N VAL A 148 4.66 9.11 -23.17
CA VAL A 148 5.55 9.59 -24.23
C VAL A 148 6.61 10.50 -23.64
N PHE A 149 7.87 10.22 -23.92
CA PHE A 149 9.01 11.05 -23.49
C PHE A 149 10.11 11.08 -24.54
N GLU A 150 10.95 12.11 -24.47
CA GLU A 150 12.17 12.26 -25.25
C GLU A 150 13.39 12.00 -24.37
N ASN A 151 14.41 11.32 -24.92
CA ASN A 151 15.68 11.08 -24.25
C ASN A 151 16.58 12.34 -24.23
N SER A 152 16.14 13.34 -23.50
CA SER A 152 16.86 14.57 -23.18
C SER A 152 16.51 14.98 -21.75
N PRO A 153 17.42 15.60 -20.98
CA PRO A 153 17.09 16.08 -19.65
C PRO A 153 15.99 17.17 -19.70
N PRO A 154 15.08 17.24 -18.71
CA PRO A 154 14.04 18.26 -18.69
C PRO A 154 14.62 19.66 -18.48
N GLN A 155 14.07 20.64 -19.20
CA GLN A 155 14.38 22.08 -19.09
C GLN A 155 13.34 22.80 -18.22
N ALA A 156 13.64 24.03 -17.78
CA ALA A 156 12.80 24.75 -16.80
C ALA A 156 11.44 25.16 -17.38
N GLU A 157 11.40 25.44 -18.68
CA GLU A 157 10.26 25.84 -19.47
C GLU A 157 9.44 24.66 -20.02
N ASP A 158 9.95 23.43 -19.91
CA ASP A 158 9.29 22.26 -20.44
C ASP A 158 7.96 22.00 -19.72
N CYS A 159 6.96 21.61 -20.50
CA CYS A 159 5.66 21.17 -20.02
C CYS A 159 5.36 19.78 -20.59
N ALA A 160 4.68 18.96 -19.79
CA ALA A 160 4.08 17.72 -20.24
C ALA A 160 2.57 17.86 -20.32
N LYS A 161 1.99 17.32 -21.38
CA LYS A 161 0.54 17.17 -21.50
C LYS A 161 0.07 16.01 -20.63
N PHE A 162 -0.98 16.23 -19.86
CA PHE A 162 -1.70 15.19 -19.13
C PHE A 162 -3.14 15.15 -19.65
N SER A 163 -3.61 13.99 -20.09
CA SER A 163 -4.96 13.86 -20.65
C SER A 163 -5.69 12.59 -20.22
N PHE A 164 -7.03 12.64 -20.27
CA PHE A 164 -7.93 11.61 -19.78
C PHE A 164 -9.04 11.26 -20.78
N GLY A 165 -9.35 9.97 -20.89
CA GLY A 165 -10.53 9.43 -21.58
C GLY A 165 -10.55 9.67 -23.09
N GLY A 166 -11.44 9.01 -23.82
CA GLY A 166 -11.45 9.11 -25.29
C GLY A 166 -10.18 8.52 -25.91
N SER A 167 -9.72 9.11 -27.01
CA SER A 167 -8.49 8.67 -27.69
C SER A 167 -7.31 9.58 -27.37
N LEU A 168 -6.09 9.11 -27.66
CA LEU A 168 -4.88 9.92 -27.52
C LEU A 168 -4.94 11.22 -28.34
N ALA A 169 -5.56 11.16 -29.54
CA ALA A 169 -5.73 12.30 -30.43
C ALA A 169 -6.88 13.23 -30.02
N THR A 170 -7.93 12.67 -29.43
CA THR A 170 -9.16 13.37 -29.03
C THR A 170 -9.53 13.02 -27.58
N PRO A 171 -8.77 13.53 -26.60
CA PRO A 171 -9.04 13.23 -25.20
C PRO A 171 -10.26 14.00 -24.68
N LYS A 172 -10.96 13.45 -23.68
CA LYS A 172 -12.09 14.14 -23.02
C LYS A 172 -11.63 15.33 -22.18
N ALA A 173 -10.48 15.20 -21.52
CA ALA A 173 -9.85 16.27 -20.76
C ALA A 173 -8.34 16.29 -21.03
N ALA A 174 -7.74 17.48 -21.06
CA ALA A 174 -6.30 17.65 -21.17
C ALA A 174 -5.84 18.94 -20.50
N GLN A 175 -4.64 18.92 -19.93
CA GLN A 175 -3.96 20.11 -19.42
C GLN A 175 -2.45 19.96 -19.56
N ASP A 176 -1.75 21.09 -19.69
CA ASP A 176 -0.29 21.13 -19.73
C ASP A 176 0.26 21.49 -18.34
N ILE A 177 1.17 20.66 -17.84
CA ILE A 177 1.79 20.82 -16.54
C ILE A 177 3.29 21.10 -16.73
N PRO A 178 3.81 22.22 -16.22
CA PRO A 178 5.25 22.46 -16.21
C PRO A 178 5.99 21.33 -15.50
N LEU A 179 7.06 20.81 -16.09
CA LEU A 179 7.81 19.68 -15.53
C LEU A 179 8.37 20.01 -14.14
N ALA A 180 8.74 21.27 -13.91
CA ALA A 180 9.19 21.77 -12.61
C ALA A 180 8.13 21.67 -11.49
N LYS A 181 6.85 21.49 -11.83
CA LYS A 181 5.74 21.31 -10.87
C LYS A 181 5.40 19.84 -10.61
N LEU A 182 6.06 18.90 -11.29
CA LEU A 182 5.82 17.48 -11.08
C LEU A 182 6.46 17.03 -9.77
N ASP A 183 5.61 16.77 -8.77
CA ASP A 183 6.03 16.27 -7.48
C ASP A 183 5.94 14.73 -7.46
N ILE A 184 7.09 14.07 -7.31
CA ILE A 184 7.21 12.61 -7.25
C ILE A 184 6.46 12.04 -6.03
N ALA A 185 6.36 12.81 -4.94
CA ALA A 185 5.68 12.39 -3.72
C ALA A 185 4.15 12.46 -3.81
N LYS A 186 3.61 13.24 -4.76
CA LYS A 186 2.15 13.37 -4.96
C LYS A 186 1.60 12.30 -5.90
N LYS A 187 0.29 12.08 -5.83
CA LYS A 187 -0.46 11.27 -6.80
C LYS A 187 -0.54 12.04 -8.12
N TRP A 188 -0.06 11.45 -9.22
CA TRP A 188 -0.05 12.11 -10.54
C TRP A 188 -1.43 12.07 -11.22
N SER A 189 -2.36 11.23 -10.78
CA SER A 189 -3.76 11.26 -11.24
C SER A 189 -4.44 12.63 -11.03
N GLN A 190 -4.00 13.42 -10.06
CA GLN A 190 -4.48 14.81 -9.87
C GLN A 190 -4.20 15.71 -11.08
N TYR A 191 -3.13 15.42 -11.83
CA TYR A 191 -2.77 16.14 -13.06
C TYR A 191 -3.61 15.69 -14.26
N ILE A 192 -4.41 14.63 -14.12
CA ILE A 192 -5.26 14.09 -15.18
C ILE A 192 -6.72 14.48 -14.94
N ASN A 193 -7.19 14.37 -13.69
CA ASN A 193 -8.60 14.55 -13.34
C ASN A 193 -9.03 16.02 -13.19
N GLY A 194 -8.14 17.00 -13.38
CA GLY A 194 -8.44 18.43 -13.15
C GLY A 194 -8.76 18.79 -11.69
N THR A 195 -8.92 17.80 -10.82
CA THR A 195 -9.07 17.94 -9.37
C THR A 195 -7.71 18.15 -8.71
N GLY A 196 -6.98 19.16 -9.18
CA GLY A 196 -5.98 19.82 -8.36
C GLY A 196 -6.66 20.68 -7.29
N CYS A 197 -7.47 20.06 -6.44
CA CYS A 197 -7.96 20.69 -5.22
C CYS A 197 -7.25 20.06 -4.02
N ASP A 198 -5.99 20.44 -3.86
CA ASP A 198 -5.44 20.79 -2.54
C ASP A 198 -6.03 22.16 -2.09
N SER A 199 -7.25 22.53 -2.50
CA SER A 199 -8.04 23.34 -1.58
C SER A 199 -8.37 22.38 -0.44
N PRO A 200 -7.86 22.59 0.79
CA PRO A 200 -8.38 21.82 1.89
C PRO A 200 -9.89 22.08 1.86
N ARG A 201 -10.71 21.07 1.52
CA ARG A 201 -12.15 21.14 1.77
C ARG A 201 -12.24 21.47 3.26
N THR A 202 -12.55 22.73 3.55
CA THR A 202 -12.63 23.27 4.90
C THR A 202 -13.96 22.79 5.44
N GLY A 203 -13.96 21.60 6.02
CA GLY A 203 -15.14 20.94 6.52
C GLY A 203 -14.77 19.68 7.31
N PRO A 204 -15.71 19.18 8.12
CA PRO A 204 -15.54 17.96 8.91
C PRO A 204 -15.32 16.75 7.99
N LYS A 205 -14.41 15.85 8.40
CA LYS A 205 -14.05 14.64 7.67
C LYS A 205 -14.41 13.40 8.46
N LEU A 206 -14.53 12.26 7.77
CA LEU A 206 -14.77 10.99 8.46
C LEU A 206 -13.65 10.63 9.44
N SER A 207 -12.41 11.08 9.23
CA SER A 207 -11.30 10.92 10.18
C SER A 207 -11.55 11.56 11.55
N ASP A 208 -12.39 12.59 11.61
CA ASP A 208 -12.64 13.35 12.84
C ASP A 208 -13.59 12.57 13.77
N PHE A 209 -14.46 11.73 13.17
CA PHE A 209 -15.45 10.92 13.87
C PHE A 209 -15.10 9.44 13.95
N PHE A 210 -14.28 8.93 13.02
CA PHE A 210 -13.93 7.51 12.95
C PHE A 210 -12.42 7.25 12.84
N LYS A 211 -11.97 6.28 13.62
CA LYS A 211 -10.71 5.58 13.39
C LYS A 211 -10.96 4.43 12.43
N ILE A 212 -10.47 4.56 11.20
CA ILE A 212 -10.67 3.57 10.14
C ILE A 212 -9.51 2.58 10.10
N ARG A 213 -9.83 1.29 10.15
CA ARG A 213 -8.88 0.17 10.03
C ARG A 213 -9.31 -0.77 8.92
N ARG A 214 -8.37 -1.53 8.35
CA ARG A 214 -8.73 -2.69 7.54
C ARG A 214 -9.13 -3.85 8.46
N GLY A 215 -10.05 -4.69 7.98
CA GLY A 215 -10.35 -5.96 8.64
C GLY A 215 -9.15 -6.90 8.68
N LEU A 216 -9.27 -7.96 9.48
CA LEU A 216 -8.18 -8.87 9.80
C LEU A 216 -7.74 -9.70 8.60
N ALA A 217 -6.44 -10.01 8.56
CA ALA A 217 -5.86 -10.96 7.62
C ALA A 217 -5.48 -12.24 8.38
N THR A 218 -6.15 -13.34 8.11
CA THR A 218 -5.90 -14.62 8.82
C THR A 218 -4.61 -15.31 8.34
N GLY A 219 -4.19 -15.07 7.09
CA GLY A 219 -3.12 -15.80 6.43
C GLY A 219 -3.60 -17.07 5.70
N SER A 220 -4.69 -17.68 6.17
CA SER A 220 -5.38 -18.78 5.49
C SER A 220 -6.85 -18.79 5.92
N ASN A 221 -7.72 -18.14 5.14
CA ASN A 221 -9.14 -18.05 5.49
C ASN A 221 -9.78 -19.44 5.58
N ALA A 222 -9.48 -20.33 4.64
CA ALA A 222 -10.05 -21.68 4.62
C ALA A 222 -9.69 -22.53 5.85
N PHE A 223 -8.56 -22.25 6.52
CA PHE A 223 -8.16 -22.98 7.72
C PHE A 223 -8.61 -22.30 9.02
N PHE A 224 -8.66 -20.97 9.07
CA PHE A 224 -9.00 -20.25 10.30
C PHE A 224 -10.46 -19.84 10.40
N ILE A 225 -11.22 -19.89 9.31
CA ILE A 225 -12.63 -19.51 9.28
C ILE A 225 -13.44 -20.75 8.92
N LEU A 226 -14.23 -21.21 9.86
CA LEU A 226 -15.07 -22.40 9.74
C LEU A 226 -16.55 -22.02 9.85
N PRO A 227 -17.48 -22.77 9.25
CA PRO A 227 -18.88 -22.72 9.65
C PRO A 227 -19.02 -22.94 11.16
N ARG A 228 -19.86 -22.15 11.83
CA ARG A 228 -20.07 -22.25 13.29
C ARG A 228 -20.46 -23.67 13.70
N GLU A 229 -21.44 -24.25 13.01
CA GLU A 229 -21.94 -25.61 13.29
C GLU A 229 -20.85 -26.68 13.13
N GLU A 230 -19.93 -26.50 12.17
CA GLU A 230 -18.82 -27.42 11.96
C GLU A 230 -17.79 -27.31 13.09
N ALA A 231 -17.42 -26.10 13.50
CA ALA A 231 -16.49 -25.88 14.61
C ALA A 231 -17.05 -26.42 15.94
N GLU A 232 -18.35 -26.20 16.19
CA GLU A 232 -19.06 -26.74 17.36
C GLU A 232 -19.16 -28.27 17.28
N GLY A 233 -19.47 -28.84 16.10
CA GLY A 233 -19.53 -30.28 15.86
C GLY A 233 -18.19 -31.00 16.03
N MET A 234 -17.08 -30.32 15.76
CA MET A 234 -15.72 -30.80 16.06
C MET A 234 -15.40 -30.76 17.57
N GLY A 235 -16.21 -30.09 18.39
CA GLY A 235 -16.00 -29.93 19.83
C GLY A 235 -15.02 -28.81 20.19
N ILE A 236 -14.83 -27.82 19.31
CA ILE A 236 -14.04 -26.63 19.63
C ILE A 236 -14.84 -25.76 20.59
N GLN A 237 -14.25 -25.43 21.73
CA GLN A 237 -14.91 -24.59 22.74
C GLN A 237 -15.09 -23.15 22.24
N GLU A 238 -16.20 -22.53 22.63
CA GLU A 238 -16.57 -21.15 22.26
C GLU A 238 -15.50 -20.11 22.65
N ASP A 239 -14.76 -20.33 23.75
CA ASP A 239 -13.61 -19.51 24.17
C ASP A 239 -12.52 -19.33 23.10
N PHE A 240 -12.47 -20.22 22.10
CA PHE A 240 -11.50 -20.20 21.00
C PHE A 240 -12.13 -19.82 19.66
N LEU A 241 -13.42 -19.47 19.65
CA LEU A 241 -14.17 -19.09 18.47
C LEU A 241 -14.60 -17.63 18.62
N ARG A 242 -14.38 -16.85 17.57
CA ARG A 242 -14.93 -15.49 17.47
C ARG A 242 -15.86 -15.42 16.27
N PRO A 243 -17.04 -14.79 16.37
CA PRO A 243 -17.88 -14.61 15.20
C PRO A 243 -17.13 -13.78 14.14
N ILE A 244 -17.22 -14.15 12.88
CA ILE A 244 -16.62 -13.40 11.77
C ILE A 244 -17.61 -13.30 10.62
N LEU A 245 -17.70 -12.13 10.01
CA LEU A 245 -18.60 -11.92 8.88
C LEU A 245 -18.12 -12.65 7.62
N PRO A 246 -19.05 -13.21 6.82
CA PRO A 246 -18.73 -13.84 5.55
C PRO A 246 -18.32 -12.80 4.50
N SER A 247 -18.10 -13.27 3.28
CA SER A 247 -17.88 -12.38 2.14
C SER A 247 -19.00 -11.35 2.03
N PRO A 248 -18.73 -10.09 1.67
CA PRO A 248 -19.77 -9.09 1.42
C PRO A 248 -20.87 -9.55 0.46
N ARG A 249 -20.56 -10.48 -0.45
CA ARG A 249 -21.53 -11.06 -1.40
C ARG A 249 -22.64 -11.86 -0.74
N ASN A 250 -22.40 -12.35 0.47
CA ASN A 250 -23.33 -13.19 1.23
C ASN A 250 -24.06 -12.38 2.31
N ILE A 251 -23.90 -11.05 2.29
CA ILE A 251 -24.62 -10.12 3.18
C ILE A 251 -25.52 -9.25 2.32
N ASP A 252 -26.83 -9.42 2.48
CA ASP A 252 -27.85 -8.64 1.78
C ASP A 252 -28.36 -7.45 2.61
N SER A 253 -28.26 -7.53 3.93
CA SER A 253 -28.72 -6.49 4.86
C SER A 253 -27.70 -5.37 5.07
N LEU A 254 -28.19 -4.17 5.37
CA LEU A 254 -27.38 -3.04 5.83
C LEU A 254 -27.23 -3.00 7.36
N VAL A 255 -27.95 -3.86 8.07
CA VAL A 255 -27.86 -4.04 9.53
C VAL A 255 -27.66 -5.52 9.84
N ILE A 256 -26.62 -5.83 10.60
CA ILE A 256 -26.35 -7.17 11.13
C ILE A 256 -26.76 -7.19 12.59
N GLU A 257 -27.93 -7.75 12.86
CA GLU A 257 -28.45 -7.97 14.20
C GLU A 257 -27.70 -9.10 14.89
N ALA A 258 -27.76 -9.11 16.23
CA ALA A 258 -27.10 -10.11 17.06
C ALA A 258 -28.13 -11.03 17.72
N ASP A 259 -27.78 -12.31 17.88
CA ASP A 259 -28.49 -13.17 18.82
C ASP A 259 -28.09 -12.86 20.28
N THR A 260 -28.68 -13.58 21.22
CA THR A 260 -28.42 -13.42 22.65
C THR A 260 -26.97 -13.70 23.06
N SER A 261 -26.24 -14.46 22.25
CA SER A 261 -24.83 -14.80 22.46
C SER A 261 -23.90 -13.84 21.68
N GLY A 262 -24.44 -12.84 21.00
CA GLY A 262 -23.69 -11.87 20.23
C GLY A 262 -23.29 -12.35 18.83
N TRP A 263 -23.77 -13.51 18.36
CA TRP A 263 -23.49 -13.99 17.00
C TRP A 263 -24.38 -13.27 15.98
N PRO A 264 -23.89 -13.07 14.75
CA PRO A 264 -24.67 -12.38 13.72
C PRO A 264 -25.87 -13.24 13.27
N GLN A 265 -27.06 -12.64 13.23
CA GLN A 265 -28.28 -13.27 12.71
C GLN A 265 -28.30 -13.22 11.18
N ILE A 266 -27.44 -14.03 10.57
CA ILE A 266 -27.27 -14.15 9.13
C ILE A 266 -27.29 -15.62 8.71
N LYS A 267 -27.58 -15.88 7.43
CA LYS A 267 -27.68 -17.23 6.88
C LYS A 267 -26.40 -18.05 7.05
N GLU A 268 -25.25 -17.41 6.89
CA GLU A 268 -23.94 -18.05 6.98
C GLU A 268 -23.20 -17.57 8.24
N GLN A 269 -23.31 -18.33 9.33
CA GLN A 269 -22.58 -18.05 10.56
C GLN A 269 -21.19 -18.69 10.50
N LEU A 270 -20.16 -17.84 10.54
CA LEU A 270 -18.76 -18.28 10.49
C LEU A 270 -18.05 -17.97 11.81
N ALA A 271 -17.19 -18.89 12.20
CA ALA A 271 -16.36 -18.84 13.39
C ALA A 271 -14.88 -18.70 12.99
N LEU A 272 -14.23 -17.66 13.50
CA LEU A 272 -12.79 -17.48 13.45
C LEU A 272 -12.15 -18.25 14.59
N VAL A 273 -11.29 -19.22 14.26
CA VAL A 273 -10.45 -19.92 15.23
C VAL A 273 -9.35 -18.97 15.71
N ASP A 274 -9.38 -18.60 16.99
CA ASP A 274 -8.38 -17.73 17.61
C ASP A 274 -7.99 -18.24 19.00
N CYS A 275 -6.72 -18.65 19.12
CA CYS A 275 -6.19 -19.16 20.37
C CYS A 275 -4.87 -18.47 20.74
N PRO A 276 -4.80 -17.77 21.90
CA PRO A 276 -3.57 -17.17 22.38
C PRO A 276 -2.69 -18.14 23.18
N LEU A 277 -3.18 -19.35 23.52
CA LEU A 277 -2.49 -20.31 24.39
C LEU A 277 -1.41 -21.09 23.63
N SER A 278 -0.40 -21.59 24.34
CA SER A 278 0.56 -22.55 23.78
C SER A 278 -0.13 -23.87 23.43
N ILE A 279 0.44 -24.63 22.49
CA ILE A 279 -0.20 -25.87 22.01
C ILE A 279 -0.41 -26.89 23.14
N ASP A 280 0.51 -26.94 24.12
CA ASP A 280 0.38 -27.82 25.28
C ASP A 280 -0.76 -27.40 26.21
N ALA A 281 -0.97 -26.09 26.40
CA ALA A 281 -2.11 -25.58 27.15
C ALA A 281 -3.43 -25.82 26.39
N VAL A 282 -3.42 -25.74 25.05
CA VAL A 282 -4.59 -26.12 24.23
C VAL A 282 -4.90 -27.60 24.38
N ARG A 283 -3.90 -28.48 24.32
CA ARG A 283 -4.09 -29.93 24.52
C ARG A 283 -4.76 -30.28 25.84
N LEU A 284 -4.47 -29.51 26.90
CA LEU A 284 -5.12 -29.69 28.21
C LEU A 284 -6.55 -29.12 28.24
N LYS A 285 -6.76 -27.93 27.67
CA LYS A 285 -8.06 -27.22 27.77
C LYS A 285 -9.09 -27.70 26.75
N ASN A 286 -8.67 -27.96 25.51
CA ASN A 286 -9.52 -28.45 24.43
C ASN A 286 -8.70 -29.31 23.44
N PRO A 287 -8.58 -30.63 23.71
CA PRO A 287 -7.87 -31.58 22.85
C PRO A 287 -8.34 -31.58 21.38
N GLN A 288 -9.62 -31.29 21.16
CA GLN A 288 -10.25 -31.20 19.84
C GLN A 288 -9.64 -30.07 19.00
N LEU A 289 -9.53 -28.86 19.57
CA LEU A 289 -8.82 -27.76 18.91
C LEU A 289 -7.35 -28.09 18.67
N ALA A 290 -6.67 -28.75 19.61
CA ALA A 290 -5.29 -29.17 19.39
C ALA A 290 -5.17 -30.14 18.19
N SER A 291 -6.06 -31.12 18.09
CA SER A 291 -6.13 -32.05 16.95
C SER A 291 -6.38 -31.30 15.63
N TYR A 292 -7.30 -30.34 15.64
CA TYR A 292 -7.57 -29.49 14.48
C TYR A 292 -6.32 -28.69 14.05
N LEU A 293 -5.63 -28.07 15.01
CA LEU A 293 -4.39 -27.32 14.75
C LEU A 293 -3.23 -28.22 14.29
N ASP A 294 -3.18 -29.46 14.74
CA ASP A 294 -2.20 -30.46 14.33
C ASP A 294 -2.48 -30.98 12.90
N SER A 295 -3.73 -30.89 12.42
CA SER A 295 -4.09 -31.22 11.03
C SER A 295 -3.66 -30.19 9.98
N ALA A 296 -3.13 -29.05 10.41
CA ALA A 296 -2.73 -27.96 9.52
C ALA A 296 -1.64 -28.39 8.53
N GLU A 297 -1.93 -28.26 7.25
CA GLU A 297 -0.95 -28.49 6.19
C GLU A 297 0.28 -27.58 6.32
N GLU A 298 1.44 -28.06 5.89
CA GLU A 298 2.70 -27.30 5.95
C GLU A 298 2.60 -25.96 5.21
N LYS A 299 1.84 -25.91 4.09
CA LYS A 299 1.60 -24.66 3.34
C LYS A 299 0.92 -23.58 4.18
N VAL A 300 0.06 -23.96 5.13
CA VAL A 300 -0.63 -23.02 6.03
C VAL A 300 0.38 -22.47 7.03
N ARG A 301 1.19 -23.34 7.64
CA ARG A 301 2.22 -22.98 8.62
C ARG A 301 3.34 -22.12 8.02
N ALA A 302 3.79 -22.47 6.83
CA ALA A 302 4.79 -21.73 6.07
C ALA A 302 4.25 -20.42 5.45
N GLY A 303 2.93 -20.18 5.53
CA GLY A 303 2.31 -18.95 5.07
C GLY A 303 2.96 -17.71 5.69
N TYR A 304 3.18 -16.66 4.88
CA TYR A 304 3.94 -15.48 5.29
C TYR A 304 3.44 -14.84 6.60
N LEU A 305 2.13 -14.67 6.76
CA LEU A 305 1.55 -14.10 7.97
C LEU A 305 1.56 -15.07 9.15
N VAL A 306 1.43 -16.37 8.86
CA VAL A 306 1.30 -17.43 9.86
C VAL A 306 2.64 -17.73 10.52
N SER A 307 3.69 -17.89 9.70
CA SER A 307 5.07 -18.12 10.13
C SER A 307 5.67 -16.99 10.99
N GLN A 308 5.12 -15.77 10.91
CA GLN A 308 5.56 -14.63 11.71
C GLN A 308 4.89 -14.53 13.08
N ARG A 309 3.90 -15.39 13.37
CA ARG A 309 3.13 -15.34 14.62
C ARG A 309 3.68 -16.34 15.64
N SER A 310 3.53 -15.99 16.91
CA SER A 310 3.80 -16.91 18.02
C SER A 310 2.68 -16.78 19.07
N PRO A 311 1.90 -17.86 19.31
CA PRO A 311 1.81 -19.10 18.50
C PRO A 311 1.38 -18.82 17.05
N TRP A 312 1.71 -19.73 16.12
CA TRP A 312 1.46 -19.51 14.67
C TRP A 312 -0.03 -19.36 14.33
N TYR A 313 -0.92 -20.01 15.09
CA TYR A 313 -2.38 -20.00 14.92
C TYR A 313 -3.08 -18.82 15.60
N LYS A 314 -2.36 -17.97 16.32
CA LYS A 314 -2.93 -16.79 16.99
C LYS A 314 -3.41 -15.78 15.95
N GLN A 315 -4.59 -15.20 16.13
CA GLN A 315 -5.10 -14.19 15.20
C GLN A 315 -4.76 -12.76 15.63
N GLU A 316 -4.85 -11.84 14.67
CA GLU A 316 -4.80 -10.42 14.97
C GLU A 316 -5.99 -10.03 15.88
N ARG A 317 -5.70 -9.25 16.92
CA ARG A 317 -6.75 -8.72 17.79
C ARG A 317 -7.42 -7.50 17.13
N ARG A 318 -8.71 -7.66 16.86
CA ARG A 318 -9.62 -6.63 16.37
C ARG A 318 -10.90 -6.76 17.16
N GLU A 319 -11.36 -5.64 17.71
CA GLU A 319 -12.70 -5.56 18.28
C GLU A 319 -13.73 -5.50 17.14
N PRO A 320 -14.95 -6.01 17.35
CA PRO A 320 -16.06 -5.82 16.43
C PRO A 320 -16.27 -4.32 16.18
N ALA A 321 -16.31 -3.93 14.91
CA ALA A 321 -16.56 -2.53 14.57
C ALA A 321 -18.08 -2.31 14.47
N PRO A 322 -18.62 -1.23 15.04
CA PRO A 322 -20.05 -0.93 14.98
C PRO A 322 -20.51 -0.55 13.56
N ILE A 323 -19.59 -0.03 12.74
CA ILE A 323 -19.82 0.26 11.33
C ILE A 323 -18.73 -0.39 10.48
N LEU A 324 -19.15 -1.00 9.39
CA LEU A 324 -18.30 -1.62 8.38
C LEU A 324 -18.57 -0.98 7.03
N LEU A 325 -17.55 -0.91 6.18
CA LEU A 325 -17.70 -0.57 4.77
C LEU A 325 -17.13 -1.71 3.93
N THR A 326 -17.88 -2.17 2.93
CA THR A 326 -17.35 -3.15 1.96
C THR A 326 -16.12 -2.57 1.26
N TYR A 327 -14.99 -3.28 1.28
CA TYR A 327 -13.71 -2.77 0.77
C TYR A 327 -13.68 -2.59 -0.75
N MET A 328 -14.40 -3.46 -1.46
CA MET A 328 -14.54 -3.44 -2.92
C MET A 328 -15.96 -3.81 -3.32
N GLY A 329 -16.46 -3.22 -4.38
CA GLY A 329 -17.71 -3.62 -5.01
C GLY A 329 -17.81 -3.13 -6.44
N ARG A 330 -18.65 -3.81 -7.23
CA ARG A 330 -18.94 -3.45 -8.61
C ARG A 330 -20.29 -2.78 -8.65
N GLY A 331 -20.36 -1.61 -9.29
CA GLY A 331 -21.62 -0.91 -9.55
C GLY A 331 -21.64 -0.44 -11.00
N LYS A 332 -22.74 -0.71 -11.70
CA LYS A 332 -23.13 0.04 -12.89
C LYS A 332 -24.28 0.97 -12.46
N ASP A 333 -24.30 2.20 -12.98
CA ASP A 333 -25.33 3.22 -12.74
C ASP A 333 -25.48 3.70 -11.26
N GLU A 334 -26.66 4.21 -10.88
CA GLU A 334 -26.97 4.91 -9.61
C GLU A 334 -26.90 4.03 -8.35
N LYS A 335 -26.65 2.72 -8.45
CA LYS A 335 -26.49 1.86 -7.27
C LYS A 335 -25.11 2.02 -6.65
N HIS A 336 -25.08 2.33 -5.35
CA HIS A 336 -23.86 2.50 -4.56
C HIS A 336 -22.96 1.25 -4.66
N PRO A 337 -21.70 1.38 -5.14
CA PRO A 337 -20.80 0.23 -5.28
C PRO A 337 -20.24 -0.26 -3.93
N LEU A 338 -20.30 0.56 -2.89
CA LEU A 338 -19.81 0.26 -1.55
C LEU A 338 -20.96 0.46 -0.55
N ARG A 339 -21.07 -0.43 0.43
CA ARG A 339 -22.18 -0.44 1.40
C ARG A 339 -21.66 -0.23 2.81
N PHE A 340 -22.19 0.77 3.50
CA PHE A 340 -22.05 0.91 4.94
C PHE A 340 -23.00 -0.07 5.62
N ILE A 341 -22.47 -0.89 6.51
CA ILE A 341 -23.20 -1.92 7.24
C ILE A 341 -23.05 -1.61 8.73
N ARG A 342 -24.17 -1.49 9.43
CA ARG A 342 -24.20 -1.41 10.90
C ARG A 342 -24.12 -2.82 11.47
N ASN A 343 -23.19 -3.02 12.39
CA ASN A 343 -22.93 -4.32 13.00
C ASN A 343 -23.23 -4.23 14.49
N GLU A 344 -24.31 -4.87 14.90
CA GLU A 344 -24.74 -4.97 16.29
C GLU A 344 -24.24 -6.28 16.93
N SER A 345 -23.64 -7.16 16.14
CA SER A 345 -23.05 -8.42 16.60
C SER A 345 -21.61 -8.27 17.08
N GLN A 346 -21.12 -9.30 17.76
CA GLN A 346 -19.72 -9.47 18.14
C GLN A 346 -18.86 -9.99 16.97
N ALA A 347 -19.38 -9.95 15.74
CA ALA A 347 -18.63 -10.37 14.57
C ALA A 347 -17.53 -9.38 14.21
N VAL A 348 -16.31 -9.91 14.08
CA VAL A 348 -15.20 -9.21 13.42
C VAL A 348 -15.33 -9.36 11.90
N ALA A 349 -14.46 -8.68 11.15
CA ALA A 349 -14.50 -8.72 9.69
C ALA A 349 -13.12 -8.97 9.08
N SER A 350 -13.09 -9.72 7.98
CA SER A 350 -11.89 -9.94 7.18
C SER A 350 -11.45 -8.69 6.41
N ASN A 351 -10.30 -8.75 5.75
CA ASN A 351 -9.78 -7.68 4.88
C ASN A 351 -10.67 -7.33 3.67
N MET A 352 -11.83 -7.98 3.50
CA MET A 352 -12.89 -7.59 2.58
C MET A 352 -13.74 -6.41 3.09
N TYR A 353 -13.49 -5.95 4.32
CA TYR A 353 -14.17 -4.82 4.93
C TYR A 353 -13.16 -3.79 5.47
N LEU A 354 -13.60 -2.55 5.50
CA LEU A 354 -13.04 -1.51 6.36
C LEU A 354 -13.88 -1.44 7.63
N MET A 355 -13.19 -1.34 8.76
CA MET A 355 -13.75 -1.31 10.11
C MET A 355 -13.67 0.13 10.63
N LEU A 356 -14.82 0.71 10.95
CA LEU A 356 -14.95 2.10 11.41
C LEU A 356 -15.26 2.09 12.90
N TYR A 357 -14.33 2.61 13.70
CA TYR A 357 -14.50 2.74 15.15
C TYR A 357 -14.76 4.21 15.51
N PRO A 358 -15.84 4.53 16.23
CA PRO A 358 -16.12 5.90 16.66
C PRO A 358 -14.94 6.45 17.49
N THR A 359 -14.61 7.72 17.27
CA THR A 359 -13.71 8.46 18.15
C THR A 359 -14.41 8.75 19.48
N PRO A 360 -13.70 9.12 20.56
CA PRO A 360 -14.35 9.51 21.82
C PRO A 360 -15.41 10.60 21.64
N LEU A 361 -15.18 11.50 20.68
CA LEU A 361 -16.12 12.54 20.28
C LEU A 361 -17.45 11.94 19.80
N LEU A 362 -17.39 11.05 18.80
CA LEU A 362 -18.60 10.42 18.26
C LEU A 362 -19.24 9.48 19.26
N GLN A 363 -18.44 8.76 20.06
CA GLN A 363 -18.95 7.85 21.08
C GLN A 363 -19.81 8.58 22.11
N THR A 364 -19.41 9.79 22.53
CA THR A 364 -20.20 10.62 23.45
C THR A 364 -21.59 10.94 22.88
N TYR A 365 -21.67 11.25 21.58
CA TYR A 365 -22.95 11.44 20.90
C TYR A 365 -23.78 10.15 20.87
N VAL A 366 -23.15 9.04 20.47
CA VAL A 366 -23.80 7.72 20.35
C VAL A 366 -24.41 7.30 21.69
N ASP A 367 -23.71 7.52 22.80
CA ASP A 367 -24.16 7.12 24.14
C ASP A 367 -25.23 8.05 24.73
N SER A 368 -25.31 9.30 24.25
CA SER A 368 -26.26 10.31 24.77
C SER A 368 -27.60 10.34 24.04
N VAL A 369 -27.72 9.63 22.92
CA VAL A 369 -28.89 9.64 22.05
C VAL A 369 -29.39 8.21 21.83
N GLU A 370 -30.68 8.00 22.05
CA GLU A 370 -31.34 6.73 21.69
C GLU A 370 -31.16 6.45 20.19
N ASP A 371 -30.71 5.23 19.89
CA ASP A 371 -30.31 4.78 18.55
C ASP A 371 -29.25 5.69 17.88
N GLY A 372 -28.36 6.31 18.67
CA GLY A 372 -27.34 7.23 18.17
C GLY A 372 -26.48 6.63 17.06
N MET A 373 -26.10 5.35 17.15
CA MET A 373 -25.36 4.67 16.08
C MET A 373 -26.19 4.44 14.81
N ALA A 374 -27.52 4.23 14.93
CA ALA A 374 -28.41 4.11 13.78
C ALA A 374 -28.49 5.43 13.00
N LYS A 375 -28.59 6.56 13.73
CA LYS A 375 -28.58 7.91 13.12
C LYS A 375 -27.26 8.21 12.41
N VAL A 376 -26.14 7.81 13.00
CA VAL A 376 -24.82 7.92 12.36
C VAL A 376 -24.74 7.05 11.10
N HIS A 377 -25.28 5.83 11.15
CA HIS A 377 -25.35 4.95 9.98
C HIS A 377 -26.22 5.54 8.86
N GLU A 378 -27.35 6.13 9.18
CA GLU A 378 -28.21 6.85 8.22
C GLU A 378 -27.47 8.02 7.57
N ALA A 379 -26.74 8.82 8.34
CA ALA A 379 -25.91 9.90 7.81
C ALA A 379 -24.79 9.40 6.87
N LEU A 380 -24.24 8.21 7.12
CA LEU A 380 -23.27 7.57 6.23
C LEU A 380 -23.93 7.05 4.93
N LEU A 381 -25.15 6.54 5.01
CA LEU A 381 -25.91 6.09 3.84
C LEU A 381 -26.33 7.26 2.93
N ALA A 382 -26.45 8.47 3.48
CA ALA A 382 -26.73 9.68 2.71
C ALA A 382 -25.54 10.19 1.87
N LEU A 383 -24.33 9.64 2.05
CA LEU A 383 -23.17 9.98 1.21
C LEU A 383 -23.42 9.57 -0.24
N THR A 384 -23.24 10.51 -1.17
CA THR A 384 -23.57 10.26 -2.57
C THR A 384 -22.60 9.26 -3.22
N ALA A 385 -23.06 8.58 -4.27
CA ALA A 385 -22.18 7.77 -5.10
C ALA A 385 -21.03 8.60 -5.72
N GLY A 386 -21.24 9.90 -5.95
CA GLY A 386 -20.21 10.83 -6.41
C GLY A 386 -19.07 11.01 -5.40
N ASP A 387 -19.41 11.28 -4.13
CA ASP A 387 -18.41 11.46 -3.05
C ASP A 387 -17.56 10.20 -2.84
N LEU A 388 -18.18 9.02 -2.90
CA LEU A 388 -17.49 7.74 -2.77
C LEU A 388 -16.62 7.40 -4.00
N ARG A 389 -17.02 7.84 -5.19
CA ARG A 389 -16.27 7.65 -6.44
C ARG A 389 -15.07 8.58 -6.56
N GLU A 390 -15.21 9.85 -6.17
CA GLU A 390 -14.12 10.82 -6.15
C GLU A 390 -13.08 10.48 -5.08
N GLY A 391 -13.50 9.90 -3.95
CA GLY A 391 -12.60 9.45 -2.89
C GLY A 391 -11.90 8.12 -3.16
N GLY A 392 -12.56 7.19 -3.87
CA GLY A 392 -12.07 5.82 -4.10
C GLY A 392 -11.29 5.61 -5.39
N ARG A 393 -10.65 4.44 -5.53
CA ARG A 393 -9.98 4.03 -6.77
C ARG A 393 -10.93 3.25 -7.67
N VAL A 394 -10.95 3.56 -8.95
CA VAL A 394 -11.69 2.81 -9.97
C VAL A 394 -10.73 1.92 -10.75
N TYR A 395 -11.00 0.63 -10.77
CA TYR A 395 -10.29 -0.37 -11.58
C TYR A 395 -11.14 -0.76 -12.80
N GLY A 396 -10.52 -1.38 -13.80
CA GLY A 396 -11.21 -1.82 -15.02
C GLY A 396 -12.44 -2.68 -14.74
N GLY A 397 -13.50 -2.49 -15.52
CA GLY A 397 -14.75 -3.23 -15.39
C GLY A 397 -15.66 -2.77 -14.23
N GLY A 398 -15.57 -1.49 -13.82
CA GLY A 398 -16.47 -0.87 -12.84
C GLY A 398 -16.26 -1.31 -11.39
N LEU A 399 -15.07 -1.83 -11.05
CA LEU A 399 -14.71 -2.23 -9.70
C LEU A 399 -14.20 -1.02 -8.92
N HIS A 400 -14.98 -0.60 -7.92
CA HIS A 400 -14.58 0.44 -6.98
C HIS A 400 -13.91 -0.17 -5.77
N LYS A 401 -12.82 0.44 -5.33
CA LYS A 401 -12.06 0.05 -4.14
C LYS A 401 -11.83 1.27 -3.27
N MET A 402 -12.05 1.10 -1.96
CA MET A 402 -11.85 2.17 -0.98
C MET A 402 -10.74 1.81 -0.02
N GLU A 403 -9.74 2.68 0.12
CA GLU A 403 -8.67 2.52 1.12
C GLU A 403 -8.94 3.34 2.40
N PRO A 404 -8.36 2.96 3.56
CA PRO A 404 -8.61 3.67 4.82
C PRO A 404 -8.36 5.18 4.76
N LYS A 405 -7.28 5.62 4.09
CA LYS A 405 -6.95 7.04 3.97
C LYS A 405 -7.90 7.80 3.05
N GLU A 406 -8.40 7.11 2.02
CA GLU A 406 -9.35 7.64 1.05
C GLU A 406 -10.72 7.83 1.72
N LEU A 407 -11.19 6.80 2.45
CA LEU A 407 -12.40 6.88 3.27
C LEU A 407 -12.28 7.98 4.35
N ALA A 408 -11.12 8.07 5.01
CA ALA A 408 -10.87 9.05 6.05
C ALA A 408 -11.01 10.51 5.57
N SER A 409 -10.75 10.76 4.28
CA SER A 409 -10.82 12.10 3.70
C SER A 409 -12.20 12.52 3.21
N LEU A 410 -13.18 11.62 3.22
CA LEU A 410 -14.53 11.94 2.76
C LEU A 410 -15.22 12.97 3.67
N PRO A 411 -16.10 13.82 3.10
CA PRO A 411 -16.89 14.77 3.88
C PRO A 411 -17.77 14.03 4.90
N ALA A 412 -17.95 14.66 6.07
CA ALA A 412 -18.75 14.13 7.16
C ALA A 412 -19.76 15.15 7.70
N ASP A 413 -20.24 16.05 6.84
CA ASP A 413 -21.16 17.13 7.21
C ASP A 413 -22.45 16.61 7.86
N GLY A 414 -22.99 15.49 7.35
CA GLY A 414 -24.17 14.84 7.95
C GLY A 414 -23.92 14.35 9.39
N ILE A 415 -22.74 13.81 9.67
CA ILE A 415 -22.37 13.36 11.03
C ILE A 415 -22.08 14.56 11.93
N ALA A 416 -21.42 15.59 11.40
CA ALA A 416 -21.17 16.83 12.12
C ALA A 416 -22.46 17.55 12.53
N ALA A 417 -23.52 17.47 11.70
CA ALA A 417 -24.83 18.01 12.03
C ALA A 417 -25.56 17.24 13.14
N LEU A 418 -25.25 15.94 13.32
CA LEU A 418 -25.81 15.13 14.40
C LEU A 418 -25.16 15.44 15.75
N ALA A 419 -23.84 15.67 15.76
CA ALA A 419 -23.13 16.04 16.98
C ALA A 419 -23.51 17.46 17.40
N PRO A 420 -24.04 17.70 18.62
CA PRO A 420 -24.37 19.06 19.08
C PRO A 420 -23.17 19.98 18.97
N ALA A 421 -23.41 21.25 18.60
CA ALA A 421 -22.37 22.26 18.34
C ALA A 421 -21.35 22.43 19.49
N THR A 422 -21.71 22.04 20.72
CA THR A 422 -20.82 21.99 21.89
C THR A 422 -19.64 21.01 21.75
N LEU A 423 -19.75 19.96 20.92
CA LEU A 423 -18.67 18.98 20.69
C LEU A 423 -17.62 19.45 19.66
N LEU A 424 -18.01 20.29 18.69
CA LEU A 424 -17.11 20.81 17.65
C LEU A 424 -16.41 22.11 18.05
N LEU A 425 -16.97 22.87 19.00
CA LEU A 425 -16.41 24.16 19.43
C LEU A 425 -15.06 24.04 20.14
N ASP A 426 -14.75 22.90 20.78
CA ASP A 426 -13.46 22.69 21.44
C ASP A 426 -12.32 22.27 20.47
N SER A 427 -12.63 21.70 19.30
CA SER A 427 -11.62 21.30 18.31
C SER A 427 -11.35 22.37 17.25
N TYR A 428 -12.29 23.31 17.04
CA TYR A 428 -12.20 24.37 16.03
C TYR A 428 -12.06 25.79 16.59
N ALA A 429 -11.94 25.96 17.91
CA ALA A 429 -11.55 27.24 18.51
C ALA A 429 -10.17 27.68 18.00
N GLN A 430 -10.19 28.49 16.94
CA GLN A 430 -9.03 29.19 16.41
C GLN A 430 -8.38 30.00 17.55
N PRO A 431 -7.07 29.89 17.80
CA PRO A 431 -6.40 30.92 18.58
C PRO A 431 -6.45 32.21 17.76
N THR A 432 -7.25 33.18 18.23
CA THR A 432 -7.24 34.54 17.73
C THR A 432 -5.80 35.07 17.78
N PRO A 433 -5.23 35.56 16.67
CA PRO A 433 -3.91 36.17 16.72
C PRO A 433 -4.04 37.51 17.46
N ALA A 434 -3.50 37.57 18.68
CA ALA A 434 -3.39 38.81 19.43
C ALA A 434 -2.58 39.85 18.62
N PRO A 435 -2.94 41.15 18.70
CA PRO A 435 -2.28 42.19 17.90
C PRO A 435 -0.80 42.29 18.26
N ARG A 436 0.07 42.19 17.25
CA ARG A 436 1.52 42.32 17.38
C ARG A 436 1.90 43.73 17.84
N SER A 437 2.25 43.87 19.11
CA SER A 437 3.03 45.02 19.57
C SER A 437 4.52 44.73 19.35
N ARG A 438 5.17 45.60 18.57
CA ARG A 438 6.62 45.58 18.37
C ARG A 438 7.31 45.94 19.68
N ARG A 439 8.14 45.05 20.23
CA ARG A 439 9.32 45.43 21.02
C ARG A 439 10.39 44.34 20.94
N ARG A 440 11.58 44.75 20.49
CA ARG A 440 12.84 44.00 20.56
C ARG A 440 13.23 43.81 22.03
N ALA A 441 13.56 42.59 22.42
CA ALA A 441 14.64 42.31 23.37
C ALA A 441 15.01 40.82 23.27
N SER A 442 16.31 40.58 23.10
CA SER A 442 16.99 39.29 23.03
C SER A 442 17.09 38.62 24.39
N VAL A 443 16.53 37.41 24.55
CA VAL A 443 16.98 36.44 25.56
C VAL A 443 16.78 35.02 24.99
N SER A 444 17.86 34.28 24.85
CA SER A 444 17.89 32.87 24.46
C SER A 444 17.42 31.97 25.60
N GLN A 445 16.29 31.28 25.44
CA GLN A 445 15.85 30.19 26.33
C GLN A 445 16.18 28.83 25.71
N VAL A 446 16.85 28.00 26.51
CA VAL A 446 17.24 26.61 26.23
C VAL A 446 16.00 25.72 26.27
N SER A 447 15.75 24.97 25.19
CA SER A 447 14.70 23.97 25.08
C SER A 447 15.20 22.60 25.57
N SER A 448 14.48 22.01 26.53
CA SER A 448 14.68 20.65 27.03
C SER A 448 14.05 19.61 26.10
N GLY A 449 14.67 19.35 24.95
CA GLY A 449 14.37 18.23 24.05
C GLY A 449 15.40 17.11 24.20
N GLU A 450 14.99 15.85 24.01
CA GLU A 450 15.97 14.76 23.90
C GLU A 450 16.94 15.03 22.73
N PRO A 451 18.25 14.88 22.92
CA PRO A 451 19.21 15.13 21.86
C PRO A 451 19.07 14.12 20.72
N SER A 452 19.23 14.62 19.50
CA SER A 452 19.37 13.82 18.29
C SER A 452 20.63 12.94 18.35
N ALA A 453 20.64 11.86 17.54
CA ALA A 453 21.81 10.99 17.42
C ALA A 453 23.05 11.74 16.87
N ALA A 454 22.85 12.84 16.15
CA ALA A 454 23.92 13.71 15.65
C ALA A 454 24.57 14.52 16.79
N GLU A 455 23.76 15.06 17.71
CA GLU A 455 24.24 15.81 18.87
C GLU A 455 25.02 14.92 19.84
N ILE A 456 24.57 13.68 20.07
CA ILE A 456 25.28 12.70 20.90
C ILE A 456 26.63 12.31 20.27
N ARG A 457 26.69 12.16 18.93
CA ARG A 457 27.95 11.88 18.21
C ARG A 457 28.93 13.03 18.31
N ALA A 458 28.46 14.26 18.10
CA ALA A 458 29.29 15.44 18.19
C ALA A 458 29.87 15.61 19.61
N TRP A 459 29.05 15.37 20.64
CA TRP A 459 29.49 15.35 22.03
C TRP A 459 30.54 14.26 22.30
N ALA A 460 30.28 13.01 21.89
CA ALA A 460 31.18 11.88 22.12
C ALA A 460 32.54 12.07 21.43
N LEU A 461 32.55 12.58 20.18
CA LEU A 461 33.77 12.90 19.45
C LEU A 461 34.57 14.03 20.13
N ASN A 462 33.90 15.09 20.60
CA ASN A 462 34.56 16.17 21.34
C ASN A 462 35.09 15.72 22.71
N ALA A 463 34.48 14.70 23.32
CA ALA A 463 34.94 14.09 24.57
C ALA A 463 36.05 13.03 24.36
N GLY A 464 36.49 12.77 23.12
CA GLY A 464 37.51 11.77 22.79
C GLY A 464 37.03 10.32 22.89
N LEU A 465 35.72 10.08 22.92
CA LEU A 465 35.12 8.75 23.00
C LEU A 465 35.01 8.11 21.61
N ASP A 466 35.28 6.81 21.52
CA ASP A 466 35.18 6.04 20.27
C ASP A 466 33.72 5.69 19.95
N VAL A 467 33.06 6.55 19.18
CA VAL A 467 31.66 6.43 18.78
C VAL A 467 31.54 6.03 17.29
N PRO A 468 30.61 5.14 16.89
CA PRO A 468 30.43 4.78 15.49
C PRO A 468 30.16 6.00 14.60
N ARG A 469 30.96 6.21 13.55
CA ARG A 469 30.86 7.39 12.65
C ARG A 469 29.60 7.42 11.78
N HIS A 470 28.97 6.27 11.54
CA HIS A 470 27.70 6.14 10.82
C HIS A 470 26.73 5.17 11.54
N GLY A 471 25.45 5.12 11.14
CA GLY A 471 24.45 4.18 11.66
C GLY A 471 23.64 4.65 12.87
N ARG A 472 22.85 3.74 13.46
CA ARG A 472 22.01 4.03 14.64
C ARG A 472 22.87 3.90 15.91
N LEU A 473 22.86 4.89 16.79
CA LEU A 473 23.53 4.78 18.09
C LEU A 473 22.75 3.83 19.00
N GLY A 474 23.45 2.95 19.70
CA GLY A 474 22.85 2.12 20.74
C GLY A 474 22.39 2.95 21.95
N PRO A 475 21.48 2.40 22.77
CA PRO A 475 20.92 3.07 23.94
C PRO A 475 21.98 3.50 24.98
N GLU A 476 23.14 2.86 25.01
CA GLU A 476 24.29 3.19 25.86
C GLU A 476 24.80 4.61 25.64
N TRP A 477 24.81 5.11 24.40
CA TRP A 477 25.27 6.47 24.08
C TRP A 477 24.30 7.55 24.54
N LYS A 478 23.00 7.26 24.53
CA LYS A 478 21.97 8.14 25.09
C LYS A 478 22.08 8.21 26.61
N ALA A 479 22.37 7.07 27.26
CA ALA A 479 22.59 7.01 28.70
C ALA A 479 23.85 7.79 29.12
N ALA A 480 24.97 7.59 28.41
CA ALA A 480 26.22 8.30 28.65
C ALA A 480 26.08 9.82 28.47
N TRP A 481 25.38 10.26 27.43
CA TRP A 481 25.10 11.68 27.21
C TRP A 481 24.25 12.28 28.34
N ARG A 482 23.19 11.57 28.78
CA ARG A 482 22.37 12.01 29.92
C ARG A 482 23.17 12.08 31.21
N GLN A 483 24.04 11.11 31.46
CA GLN A 483 24.89 11.10 32.65
C GLN A 483 25.90 12.26 32.66
N ALA A 484 26.45 12.62 31.50
CA ALA A 484 27.36 13.76 31.38
C ALA A 484 26.66 15.13 31.51
N HIS A 485 25.36 15.20 31.21
CA HIS A 485 24.60 16.46 31.20
C HIS A 485 23.61 16.59 32.37
N VAL A 486 23.54 15.59 33.26
CA VAL A 486 22.84 15.66 34.55
C VAL A 486 23.88 15.77 35.66
N LYS A 487 24.06 16.99 36.18
CA LYS A 487 24.82 17.34 37.40
C LYS A 487 26.03 16.46 37.75
N GLY A 488 27.20 16.85 37.25
CA GLY A 488 28.49 16.80 37.94
C GLY A 488 28.92 15.48 38.56
N VAL A 489 29.36 14.52 37.74
CA VAL A 489 30.23 13.41 38.18
C VAL A 489 31.25 13.08 37.08
N ALA A 490 32.50 12.81 37.50
CA ALA A 490 33.65 12.52 36.63
C ALA A 490 33.51 11.19 35.85
N LEU A 491 34.05 11.17 34.62
CA LEU A 491 34.09 10.00 33.74
C LEU A 491 35.17 8.98 34.18
N PRO A 492 34.92 7.65 34.08
CA PRO A 492 35.94 6.64 34.30
C PRO A 492 36.82 6.40 33.06
N GLU A 493 38.09 6.03 33.29
CA GLU A 493 39.09 5.78 32.24
C GLU A 493 38.79 4.55 31.37
N PRO A 494 39.25 4.51 30.10
CA PRO A 494 39.01 3.40 29.19
C PRO A 494 39.98 2.23 29.44
N ARG A 495 39.44 1.00 29.42
CA ARG A 495 40.24 -0.24 29.33
C ARG A 495 40.57 -0.56 27.87
N GLU A 496 41.81 -1.00 27.67
CA GLU A 496 42.41 -1.44 26.39
C GLU A 496 41.65 -2.61 25.75
N SER A 497 41.57 -2.57 24.41
CA SER A 497 41.05 -3.66 23.58
C SER A 497 42.18 -4.61 23.18
N ALA A 498 42.01 -5.90 23.50
CA ALA A 498 42.88 -6.97 23.02
C ALA A 498 42.45 -7.40 21.61
N SER A 499 43.46 -7.61 20.76
CA SER A 499 43.39 -7.88 19.33
C SER A 499 43.26 -9.36 18.96
N LYS A 500 42.49 -9.63 17.88
CA LYS A 500 42.70 -10.62 16.78
C LYS A 500 42.60 -12.13 17.09
N PRO A 501 42.56 -13.06 16.09
CA PRO A 501 42.28 -12.97 14.63
C PRO A 501 41.38 -14.11 14.06
N GLY A 502 41.11 -14.09 12.74
CA GLY A 502 41.37 -15.28 11.91
C GLY A 502 40.21 -15.93 11.14
N ALA A 503 40.35 -15.91 9.81
CA ALA A 503 39.52 -16.55 8.78
C ALA A 503 39.50 -18.09 8.82
N ALA A 504 38.45 -18.69 8.24
CA ALA A 504 38.60 -19.82 7.32
C ALA A 504 37.32 -20.09 6.52
N SER A 505 37.51 -20.21 5.20
CA SER A 505 36.62 -20.72 4.16
C SER A 505 36.30 -22.20 4.30
N ARG A 506 35.12 -22.63 3.84
CA ARG A 506 34.91 -24.01 3.37
C ARG A 506 34.02 -24.03 2.13
N VAL A 507 34.56 -24.70 1.12
CA VAL A 507 33.97 -25.07 -0.18
C VAL A 507 33.46 -26.50 -0.05
N GLU A 508 32.27 -26.78 -0.58
CA GLU A 508 31.71 -28.07 -1.02
C GLU A 508 30.35 -27.69 -1.68
N GLY A 509 29.92 -28.11 -2.86
CA GLY A 509 30.37 -29.16 -3.78
C GLY A 509 29.19 -30.10 -4.09
N GLY A 510 28.56 -29.95 -5.27
CA GLY A 510 27.63 -30.90 -5.93
C GLY A 510 26.28 -31.16 -5.22
N SER A 511 25.19 -31.61 -5.84
CA SER A 511 24.76 -31.89 -7.23
C SER A 511 23.35 -32.50 -7.10
N GLU A 512 22.64 -32.61 -8.24
CA GLU A 512 21.43 -33.43 -8.49
C GLU A 512 20.07 -32.81 -8.11
N GLN A 513 19.26 -32.41 -9.10
CA GLN A 513 18.32 -33.18 -9.96
C GLN A 513 16.89 -33.03 -9.42
N GLY A 514 15.96 -32.67 -10.30
CA GLY A 514 14.56 -32.44 -9.99
C GLY A 514 13.82 -31.82 -11.16
N GLU A 515 13.55 -32.66 -12.16
CA GLU A 515 12.58 -32.52 -13.25
C GLU A 515 11.25 -31.92 -12.75
N GLU A 516 10.72 -30.91 -13.45
CA GLU A 516 9.58 -31.06 -14.38
C GLU A 516 8.24 -31.33 -13.66
N TYR A 517 7.33 -30.35 -13.65
CA TYR A 517 5.96 -30.53 -14.18
C TYR A 517 5.19 -29.21 -14.23
N ILE A 518 4.65 -29.00 -15.41
CA ILE A 518 3.64 -28.06 -15.88
C ILE A 518 2.27 -28.48 -15.29
N ASP A 519 1.41 -27.57 -14.84
CA ASP A 519 0.20 -27.15 -15.59
C ASP A 519 -0.89 -26.46 -14.76
N THR A 520 -1.54 -25.51 -15.44
CA THR A 520 -2.92 -25.01 -15.31
C THR A 520 -3.45 -24.46 -13.97
N LEU A 521 -3.92 -23.20 -14.01
CA LEU A 521 -5.29 -22.83 -13.61
C LEU A 521 -5.61 -21.43 -14.18
N TRP A 522 -6.64 -21.42 -15.03
CA TRP A 522 -7.25 -20.27 -15.71
C TRP A 522 -7.98 -19.32 -14.76
#